data_AF-A0A4Q3SEY7-F1
#
_entry.id   AF-A0A4Q3SEY7-F1
#
_cell.length_a   1.000
_cell.length_b   1.000
_cell.length_c   1.000
_cell.angle_alpha   90.00
_cell.angle_beta   90.00
_cell.angle_gamma   90.00
#
_symmetry.space_group_name_H-M   'P 1'
#
loop_
_entity.id
_entity.type
_entity.pdbx_description
1 polymer ?
#
loop_
_entity_poly.entity_id
_entity_poly.type
_entity_poly.pdbx_seq_one_letter_code
_entity_poly.pdbx_strand_id
1 'polypeptide(L)'
;MHVLDSCILINLTNHRQIPFRAFDTRQSIRKFDVLPAASQAWFLLASIHAEKARDYNPGTNETNRYEWLEAKAICEKIISVKDSSEGKANAQNLLTEILEKEMSLELEKVNLPGKPFLAYTGFRNIGKLYFRLVNISKKTKDSLLEKQDSDYWRKIVSLQPMRQFEQSLPDTKDHQRHTTEIKIDALPVGQYALIASTTPGFELDKNPLAVHYLYVSGIAWINKRSDHFVLDRENGSPIAGATVQSWFTRYDYTNRKNTETKGPRVVTDKNGFFNLEPVKPNDSRGYKLEINTANDQLFMDDLLYSYYRNVENKIENIASSFLFLDRSIYRPGQTVFFKGIVVSRNTKTGVSTIVPGSSSTIELYGANGEKISSLEVSTNEYGSFSGQFVLPAGVM
;
A
#
# COMPACT_ATOMS: atom_id res chain seq x y z
N MET A 1 -21.72 -13.62 52.13
CA MET A 1 -20.82 -13.88 53.28
C MET A 1 -19.42 -13.51 52.81
N HIS A 2 -18.91 -12.37 53.34
CA HIS A 2 -17.60 -11.70 53.12
C HIS A 2 -17.23 -11.34 51.66
N VAL A 3 -17.20 -10.08 51.17
CA VAL A 3 -16.75 -8.74 51.64
C VAL A 3 -15.22 -8.52 51.57
N LEU A 4 -14.86 -7.71 50.56
CA LEU A 4 -13.76 -6.72 50.41
C LEU A 4 -12.29 -7.18 50.46
N ASP A 5 -11.55 -6.92 49.37
CA ASP A 5 -10.67 -5.74 49.35
C ASP A 5 -10.36 -5.23 47.93
N SER A 6 -10.41 -3.92 47.81
CA SER A 6 -10.15 -3.10 46.63
C SER A 6 -8.67 -2.68 46.59
N CYS A 7 -8.02 -2.67 45.43
CA CYS A 7 -6.88 -1.77 45.18
C CYS A 7 -6.68 -1.48 43.69
N ILE A 8 -7.37 -0.45 43.23
CA ILE A 8 -6.85 0.73 42.50
C ILE A 8 -5.58 0.50 41.66
N LEU A 9 -5.77 0.43 40.34
CA LEU A 9 -4.77 0.80 39.33
C LEU A 9 -4.50 2.31 39.45
N ILE A 10 -3.39 2.66 40.10
CA ILE A 10 -2.86 4.03 40.05
C ILE A 10 -1.98 4.15 38.80
N ASN A 11 -2.54 4.84 37.81
CA ASN A 11 -1.80 5.51 36.76
C ASN A 11 -1.00 6.66 37.40
N LEU A 12 0.34 6.62 37.31
CA LEU A 12 1.19 7.77 37.59
C LEU A 12 1.95 8.16 36.32
N THR A 13 1.29 8.99 35.53
CA THR A 13 1.92 9.99 34.68
C THR A 13 2.81 10.90 35.53
N ASN A 14 4.13 10.89 35.32
CA ASN A 14 4.95 12.10 35.36
C ASN A 14 6.38 11.87 34.82
N HIS A 15 6.51 11.62 33.51
CA HIS A 15 7.76 11.99 32.85
C HIS A 15 7.68 13.48 32.51
N ARG A 16 8.08 14.32 33.47
CA ARG A 16 8.55 15.66 33.15
C ARG A 16 9.60 15.51 32.06
N GLN A 17 9.32 16.02 30.86
CA GLN A 17 10.37 16.36 29.91
C GLN A 17 11.27 17.37 30.59
N ILE A 18 12.39 16.90 31.12
CA ILE A 18 13.50 17.76 31.49
C ILE A 18 14.23 18.01 30.17
N PRO A 19 14.28 19.25 29.65
CA PRO A 19 15.16 19.56 28.54
C PRO A 19 16.59 19.51 29.08
N PHE A 20 17.18 18.32 29.15
CA PHE A 20 18.60 18.16 29.40
C PHE A 20 19.32 18.75 28.19
N ARG A 21 19.92 19.92 28.38
CA ARG A 21 20.78 20.56 27.38
C ARG A 21 21.85 19.55 26.97
N ALA A 22 21.84 19.12 25.70
CA ALA A 22 22.77 18.14 25.15
C ALA A 22 24.26 18.49 25.34
N PHE A 23 24.57 19.76 25.60
CA PHE A 23 25.92 20.22 25.93
C PHE A 23 26.41 19.74 27.31
N ASP A 24 25.53 19.68 28.30
CA ASP A 24 25.91 19.37 29.70
C ASP A 24 26.07 17.85 29.92
N THR A 25 25.28 17.05 29.21
CA THR A 25 25.41 15.58 29.16
C THR A 25 26.71 15.14 28.49
N ARG A 26 27.10 15.74 27.35
CA ARG A 26 28.36 15.40 26.68
C ARG A 26 29.59 15.68 27.56
N GLN A 27 29.62 16.78 28.32
CA GLN A 27 30.74 17.09 29.22
C GLN A 27 30.78 16.18 30.45
N SER A 28 29.62 15.82 31.00
CA SER A 28 29.53 14.97 32.19
C SER A 28 29.95 13.52 31.91
N ILE A 29 29.61 12.96 30.74
CA ILE A 29 29.96 11.57 30.40
C ILE A 29 31.45 11.42 30.07
N ARG A 30 32.08 12.43 29.43
CA ARG A 30 33.52 12.42 29.08
C ARG A 30 34.46 12.21 30.27
N LYS A 31 34.04 12.55 31.50
CA LYS A 31 34.85 12.37 32.72
C LYS A 31 35.02 10.90 33.12
N PHE A 32 34.25 9.97 32.55
CA PHE A 32 34.19 8.57 32.96
C PHE A 32 34.26 7.58 31.79
N ASP A 33 34.83 7.99 30.65
CA ASP A 33 34.81 7.31 29.33
C ASP A 33 35.28 5.82 29.31
N VAL A 34 35.79 5.26 30.42
CA VAL A 34 36.28 3.87 30.53
C VAL A 34 35.38 2.98 31.41
N LEU A 35 34.29 3.51 31.98
CA LEU A 35 33.38 2.75 32.83
C LEU A 35 32.18 2.19 32.03
N PRO A 36 31.70 0.96 32.30
CA PRO A 36 30.50 0.40 31.68
C PRO A 36 29.25 1.31 31.75
N ALA A 37 29.10 2.08 32.82
CA ALA A 37 28.01 3.04 32.99
C ALA A 37 28.09 4.22 32.01
N ALA A 38 29.31 4.62 31.59
CA ALA A 38 29.50 5.65 30.58
C ALA A 38 29.09 5.16 29.19
N SER A 39 29.39 3.90 28.85
CA SER A 39 28.92 3.25 27.61
C SER A 39 27.39 3.23 27.53
N GLN A 40 26.70 2.95 28.63
CA GLN A 40 25.23 3.01 28.67
C GLN A 40 24.69 4.44 28.51
N ALA A 41 25.29 5.43 29.16
CA ALA A 41 24.87 6.83 29.03
C ALA A 41 25.09 7.37 27.61
N TRP A 42 26.22 7.03 26.97
CA TRP A 42 26.46 7.34 25.56
C TRP A 42 25.46 6.66 24.65
N PHE A 43 25.13 5.39 24.89
CA PHE A 43 24.12 4.69 24.10
C PHE A 43 22.76 5.39 24.17
N LEU A 44 22.29 5.79 25.36
CA LEU A 44 21.02 6.52 25.50
C LEU A 44 21.02 7.83 24.71
N LEU A 45 22.16 8.53 24.62
CA LEU A 45 22.29 9.70 23.77
C LEU A 45 22.20 9.34 22.28
N ALA A 46 22.85 8.25 21.85
CA ALA A 46 22.73 7.73 20.49
C ALA A 46 21.28 7.38 20.15
N SER A 47 20.54 6.78 21.09
CA SER A 47 19.11 6.48 20.92
C SER A 47 18.26 7.74 20.74
N ILE A 48 18.55 8.84 21.44
CA ILE A 48 17.83 10.11 21.23
C ILE A 48 18.04 10.64 19.80
N HIS A 49 19.28 10.57 19.29
CA HIS A 49 19.58 10.93 17.91
C HIS A 49 18.86 9.99 16.92
N ALA A 50 18.81 8.68 17.21
CA ALA A 50 18.07 7.72 16.40
C ALA A 50 16.56 8.01 16.36
N GLU A 51 15.93 8.34 17.49
CA GLU A 51 14.51 8.72 17.54
C GLU A 51 14.22 9.96 16.68
N LYS A 52 15.05 11.00 16.79
CA LYS A 52 14.93 12.18 15.93
C LYS A 52 15.09 11.82 14.46
N ALA A 53 16.05 10.96 14.14
CA ALA A 53 16.28 10.53 12.76
C ALA A 53 15.07 9.78 12.20
N ARG A 54 14.35 9.00 13.02
CA ARG A 54 13.09 8.34 12.64
C ARG A 54 11.94 9.32 12.39
N ASP A 55 11.95 10.49 13.03
CA ASP A 55 10.99 11.57 12.80
C ASP A 55 11.27 12.39 11.51
N TYR A 56 12.36 12.11 10.80
CA TYR A 56 12.63 12.74 9.50
C TYR A 56 11.54 12.35 8.48
N ASN A 57 10.95 13.37 7.85
CA ASN A 57 9.98 13.16 6.78
C ASN A 57 10.32 14.08 5.60
N PRO A 58 10.78 13.52 4.45
CA PRO A 58 11.15 14.33 3.30
C PRO A 58 9.96 15.19 2.81
N GLY A 59 10.21 16.47 2.53
CA GLY A 59 9.20 17.40 2.02
C GLY A 59 8.24 17.99 3.07
N THR A 60 8.24 17.50 4.32
CA THR A 60 7.40 18.04 5.41
C THR A 60 8.19 18.43 6.65
N ASN A 61 9.14 17.61 7.10
CA ASN A 61 10.01 17.89 8.24
C ASN A 61 11.44 17.40 7.99
N GLU A 62 12.28 18.30 7.52
CA GLU A 62 13.67 17.99 7.14
C GLU A 62 14.70 18.22 8.26
N THR A 63 14.27 18.74 9.41
CA THR A 63 15.14 19.19 10.51
C THR A 63 16.11 18.09 11.00
N ASN A 64 15.64 16.84 11.02
CA ASN A 64 16.37 15.72 11.62
C ASN A 64 17.11 14.82 10.61
N ARG A 65 17.25 15.27 9.35
CA ARG A 65 17.79 14.47 8.25
C ARG A 65 19.12 13.76 8.59
N TYR A 66 20.03 14.46 9.27
CA TYR A 66 21.39 13.99 9.54
C TYR A 66 21.58 13.35 10.93
N GLU A 67 20.50 13.18 11.70
CA GLU A 67 20.60 12.68 13.08
C GLU A 67 21.11 11.22 13.15
N TRP A 68 20.94 10.43 12.08
CA TRP A 68 21.59 9.11 11.97
C TRP A 68 23.11 9.18 11.98
N LEU A 69 23.73 10.25 11.45
CA LEU A 69 25.18 10.41 11.45
C LEU A 69 25.71 10.66 12.86
N GLU A 70 24.99 11.44 13.66
CA GLU A 70 25.33 11.67 15.07
C GLU A 70 25.18 10.38 15.89
N ALA A 71 24.07 9.65 15.72
CA ALA A 71 23.85 8.36 16.38
C ALA A 71 24.98 7.36 16.04
N LYS A 72 25.33 7.26 14.75
CA LYS A 72 26.41 6.39 14.26
C LYS A 72 27.75 6.72 14.90
N ALA A 73 28.15 8.00 14.91
CA ALA A 73 29.42 8.43 15.46
C ALA A 73 29.55 8.08 16.95
N ILE A 74 28.45 8.19 17.71
CA ILE A 74 28.42 7.80 19.12
C ILE A 74 28.55 6.28 19.25
N CYS A 75 27.81 5.49 18.48
CA CYS A 75 27.90 4.03 18.50
C CYS A 75 29.31 3.53 18.18
N GLU A 76 29.95 4.06 17.13
CA GLU A 76 31.32 3.73 16.75
C GLU A 76 32.31 4.04 17.90
N LYS A 77 32.12 5.16 18.59
CA LYS A 77 32.92 5.51 19.77
C LYS A 77 32.76 4.47 20.88
N ILE A 78 31.52 4.10 21.24
CA ILE A 78 31.25 3.09 22.29
C ILE A 78 31.90 1.75 21.94
N ILE A 79 31.76 1.30 20.69
CA ILE A 79 32.26 -0.02 20.25
C ILE A 79 33.79 -0.09 20.28
N SER A 80 34.48 1.03 20.04
CA SER A 80 35.94 1.12 20.09
C SER A 80 36.53 0.87 21.50
N VAL A 81 35.73 1.05 22.55
CA VAL A 81 36.15 0.81 23.93
C VAL A 81 36.20 -0.70 24.19
N LYS A 82 37.28 -1.18 24.80
CA LYS A 82 37.44 -2.59 25.20
C LYS A 82 36.66 -2.89 26.48
N ASP A 83 35.33 -2.89 26.38
CA ASP A 83 34.42 -3.40 27.41
C ASP A 83 33.48 -4.49 26.84
N SER A 84 32.71 -5.11 27.74
CA SER A 84 31.61 -6.03 27.45
C SER A 84 30.28 -5.54 28.07
N SER A 85 30.08 -4.22 28.06
CA SER A 85 28.92 -3.58 28.69
C SER A 85 27.64 -3.78 27.88
N GLU A 86 26.49 -3.66 28.55
CA GLU A 86 25.18 -3.64 27.89
C GLU A 86 25.09 -2.50 26.86
N GLY A 87 25.58 -1.31 27.22
CA GLY A 87 25.61 -0.15 26.32
C GLY A 87 26.38 -0.41 25.03
N LYS A 88 27.46 -1.20 25.08
CA LYS A 88 28.20 -1.61 23.89
C LYS A 88 27.43 -2.61 23.03
N ALA A 89 26.79 -3.60 23.64
CA ALA A 89 25.94 -4.55 22.90
C ALA A 89 24.79 -3.80 22.19
N ASN A 90 24.14 -2.86 22.88
CA ASN A 90 23.09 -2.03 22.31
C ASN A 90 23.60 -1.10 21.20
N ALA A 91 24.77 -0.49 21.37
CA ALA A 91 25.41 0.32 20.34
C ALA A 91 25.76 -0.49 19.08
N GLN A 92 26.18 -1.75 19.23
CA GLN A 92 26.43 -2.66 18.10
C GLN A 92 25.14 -2.95 17.30
N ASN A 93 24.03 -3.18 18.00
CA ASN A 93 22.73 -3.41 17.37
C ASN A 93 22.25 -2.15 16.63
N LEU A 94 22.32 -0.98 17.26
CA LEU A 94 21.92 0.28 16.64
C LEU A 94 22.82 0.63 15.44
N LEU A 95 24.14 0.39 15.52
CA LEU A 95 25.02 0.58 14.38
C LEU A 95 24.66 -0.35 13.21
N THR A 96 24.26 -1.59 13.51
CA THR A 96 23.80 -2.55 12.49
C THR A 96 22.53 -2.05 11.79
N GLU A 97 21.57 -1.51 12.55
CA GLU A 97 20.35 -0.87 12.00
C GLU A 97 20.69 0.35 11.12
N ILE A 98 21.60 1.22 11.56
CA ILE A 98 21.97 2.42 10.81
C ILE A 98 22.61 2.08 9.46
N LEU A 99 23.42 1.02 9.44
CA LEU A 99 24.16 0.57 8.27
C LEU A 99 23.40 -0.44 7.40
N GLU A 100 22.18 -0.81 7.80
CA GLU A 100 21.38 -1.78 7.07
C GLU A 100 21.13 -1.32 5.62
N LYS A 101 21.27 -2.25 4.68
CA LYS A 101 20.93 -2.02 3.28
C LYS A 101 19.47 -2.41 3.08
N GLU A 102 18.66 -1.45 2.68
CA GLU A 102 17.23 -1.68 2.44
C GLU A 102 16.90 -1.35 0.99
N MET A 103 16.09 -2.19 0.36
CA MET A 103 15.50 -1.90 -0.94
C MET A 103 14.03 -2.32 -0.99
N SER A 104 13.20 -1.53 -1.65
CA SER A 104 11.83 -1.89 -2.00
C SER A 104 11.58 -1.56 -3.47
N LEU A 105 10.73 -2.35 -4.12
CA LEU A 105 10.43 -2.23 -5.53
C LEU A 105 8.92 -2.35 -5.74
N GLU A 106 8.31 -1.28 -6.26
CA GLU A 106 6.88 -1.19 -6.51
C GLU A 106 6.65 -0.78 -7.97
N LEU A 107 5.74 -1.51 -8.64
CA LEU A 107 5.33 -1.26 -10.02
C LEU A 107 3.83 -1.51 -10.15
N GLU A 108 3.26 -0.94 -11.21
CA GLU A 108 1.92 -1.32 -11.65
C GLU A 108 1.87 -2.79 -12.07
N LYS A 109 0.80 -3.48 -11.69
CA LYS A 109 0.59 -4.90 -12.03
C LYS A 109 0.52 -5.12 -13.55
N VAL A 110 -0.08 -4.17 -14.28
CA VAL A 110 -0.26 -4.24 -15.73
C VAL A 110 0.22 -2.93 -16.36
N ASN A 111 1.20 -3.01 -17.24
CA ASN A 111 1.77 -1.88 -17.98
C ASN A 111 1.36 -1.93 -19.45
N LEU A 112 1.40 -0.78 -20.13
CA LEU A 112 1.02 -0.68 -21.55
C LEU A 112 2.09 -1.29 -22.47
N PRO A 113 1.71 -2.08 -23.49
CA PRO A 113 2.63 -2.59 -24.50
C PRO A 113 3.34 -1.47 -25.25
N GLY A 114 4.63 -1.67 -25.55
CA GLY A 114 5.40 -0.74 -26.38
C GLY A 114 5.72 0.61 -25.72
N LYS A 115 5.36 0.82 -24.45
CA LYS A 115 5.62 2.06 -23.72
C LYS A 115 6.56 1.85 -22.53
N PRO A 116 7.51 2.77 -22.28
CA PRO A 116 8.29 2.74 -21.06
C PRO A 116 7.39 3.03 -19.85
N PHE A 117 7.75 2.48 -18.70
CA PHE A 117 7.06 2.68 -17.43
C PHE A 117 8.06 2.82 -16.30
N LEU A 118 7.59 3.26 -15.13
CA LEU A 118 8.43 3.59 -13.98
C LEU A 118 8.28 2.52 -12.90
N ALA A 119 9.39 2.24 -12.22
CA ALA A 119 9.44 1.45 -11.01
C ALA A 119 9.76 2.36 -9.82
N TYR A 120 8.85 2.46 -8.87
CA TYR A 120 9.07 3.18 -7.64
C TYR A 120 9.98 2.37 -6.73
N THR A 121 11.10 2.96 -6.33
CA THR A 121 12.16 2.27 -5.61
C THR A 121 12.47 3.00 -4.33
N GLY A 122 12.31 2.32 -3.19
CA GLY A 122 12.82 2.76 -1.91
C GLY A 122 14.22 2.20 -1.70
N PHE A 123 15.13 2.98 -1.15
CA PHE A 123 16.51 2.55 -0.91
C PHE A 123 17.12 3.20 0.33
N ARG A 124 18.06 2.50 0.96
CA ARG A 124 18.90 3.00 2.05
C ARG A 124 20.28 2.34 1.93
N ASN A 125 21.35 3.11 2.04
CA ASN A 125 22.73 2.62 2.04
C ASN A 125 23.13 1.80 0.79
N ILE A 126 22.53 2.11 -0.36
CA ILE A 126 22.78 1.44 -1.64
C ILE A 126 23.11 2.48 -2.70
N GLY A 127 24.27 2.34 -3.35
CA GLY A 127 24.68 3.23 -4.45
C GLY A 127 24.29 2.76 -5.84
N LYS A 128 23.95 1.47 -6.01
CA LYS A 128 23.59 0.90 -7.32
C LYS A 128 22.67 -0.31 -7.15
N LEU A 129 21.71 -0.45 -8.05
CA LEU A 129 20.86 -1.63 -8.19
C LEU A 129 21.12 -2.34 -9.51
N TYR A 130 21.01 -3.66 -9.49
CA TYR A 130 21.15 -4.54 -10.65
C TYR A 130 19.82 -5.23 -10.91
N PHE A 131 19.41 -5.26 -12.17
CA PHE A 131 18.12 -5.80 -12.58
C PHE A 131 18.28 -6.93 -13.59
N ARG A 132 17.49 -7.98 -13.40
CA ARG A 132 17.24 -9.04 -14.37
C ARG A 132 15.76 -9.01 -14.72
N LEU A 133 15.46 -8.75 -15.98
CA LEU A 133 14.12 -8.89 -16.52
C LEU A 133 14.00 -10.26 -17.17
N VAL A 134 12.96 -11.00 -16.80
CA VAL A 134 12.71 -12.37 -17.25
C VAL A 134 11.31 -12.43 -17.85
N ASN A 135 11.18 -13.02 -19.05
CA ASN A 135 9.87 -13.45 -19.54
C ASN A 135 9.48 -14.74 -18.83
N ILE A 136 8.31 -14.77 -18.20
CA ILE A 136 7.88 -15.89 -17.35
C ILE A 136 6.50 -16.39 -17.74
N SER A 137 6.37 -17.69 -17.92
CA SER A 137 5.06 -18.32 -18.14
C SER A 137 4.27 -18.39 -16.83
N LYS A 138 2.94 -18.35 -16.91
CA LYS A 138 2.07 -18.55 -15.74
C LYS A 138 2.42 -19.84 -14.99
N LYS A 139 2.63 -20.95 -15.71
CA LYS A 139 3.02 -22.24 -15.10
C LYS A 139 4.30 -22.14 -14.28
N THR A 140 5.32 -21.46 -14.81
CA THR A 140 6.58 -21.24 -14.10
C THR A 140 6.36 -20.38 -12.87
N LYS A 141 5.61 -19.28 -12.99
CA LYS A 141 5.26 -18.40 -11.87
C LYS A 141 4.50 -19.16 -10.77
N ASP A 142 3.44 -19.88 -11.13
CA ASP A 142 2.64 -20.66 -10.19
C ASP A 142 3.51 -21.68 -9.45
N SER A 143 4.38 -22.39 -10.17
CA SER A 143 5.31 -23.36 -9.57
C SER A 143 6.33 -22.72 -8.61
N LEU A 144 6.67 -21.45 -8.79
CA LEU A 144 7.53 -20.70 -7.87
C LEU A 144 6.78 -20.29 -6.61
N LEU A 145 5.49 -19.93 -6.73
CA LEU A 145 4.67 -19.43 -5.63
C LEU A 145 3.99 -20.53 -4.80
N GLU A 146 3.75 -21.71 -5.37
CA GLU A 146 3.02 -22.81 -4.71
C GLU A 146 3.79 -23.43 -3.53
N LYS A 147 5.12 -23.29 -3.50
CA LYS A 147 5.96 -23.86 -2.44
C LYS A 147 6.56 -22.74 -1.62
N GLN A 148 6.29 -22.71 -0.30
CA GLN A 148 7.14 -22.04 0.69
C GLN A 148 8.49 -22.78 0.80
N ASP A 149 9.17 -22.87 -0.33
CA ASP A 149 10.40 -23.59 -0.50
C ASP A 149 11.52 -22.71 0.02
N SER A 150 12.40 -23.28 0.85
CA SER A 150 13.67 -22.63 1.24
C SER A 150 14.51 -22.22 0.02
N ASP A 151 14.23 -22.81 -1.15
CA ASP A 151 14.92 -22.56 -2.40
C ASP A 151 14.24 -21.54 -3.33
N TYR A 152 13.19 -20.84 -2.89
CA TYR A 152 12.47 -19.85 -3.71
C TYR A 152 13.42 -18.88 -4.43
N TRP A 153 14.29 -18.19 -3.68
CA TRP A 153 15.22 -17.24 -4.26
C TRP A 153 16.25 -17.89 -5.18
N ARG A 154 16.71 -19.12 -4.87
CA ARG A 154 17.63 -19.86 -5.75
C ARG A 154 17.00 -20.16 -7.11
N LYS A 155 15.70 -20.44 -7.14
CA LYS A 155 14.95 -20.64 -8.38
C LYS A 155 14.75 -19.33 -9.13
N ILE A 156 14.45 -18.24 -8.44
CA ILE A 156 14.26 -16.90 -9.05
C ILE A 156 15.55 -16.42 -9.72
N VAL A 157 16.68 -16.44 -9.01
CA VAL A 157 17.95 -15.93 -9.55
C VAL A 157 18.54 -16.82 -10.66
N SER A 158 18.09 -18.07 -10.78
CA SER A 158 18.50 -18.99 -11.85
C SER A 158 17.67 -18.88 -13.13
N LEU A 159 16.58 -18.10 -13.11
CA LEU A 159 15.81 -17.80 -14.31
C LEU A 159 16.68 -17.07 -15.34
N GLN A 160 16.56 -17.46 -16.61
CA GLN A 160 17.31 -16.85 -17.70
C GLN A 160 16.81 -15.43 -17.98
N PRO A 161 17.65 -14.39 -17.79
CA PRO A 161 17.24 -13.02 -18.05
C PRO A 161 17.16 -12.78 -19.56
N MET A 162 16.09 -12.14 -20.01
CA MET A 162 15.99 -11.64 -21.39
C MET A 162 16.70 -10.30 -21.55
N ARG A 163 16.82 -9.54 -20.44
CA ARG A 163 17.53 -8.26 -20.38
C ARG A 163 18.13 -8.08 -18.99
N GLN A 164 19.31 -7.46 -18.96
CA GLN A 164 19.98 -7.06 -17.74
C GLN A 164 20.38 -5.59 -17.84
N PHE A 165 20.22 -4.86 -16.75
CA PHE A 165 20.59 -3.45 -16.68
C PHE A 165 20.88 -3.06 -15.23
N GLU A 166 21.53 -1.92 -15.05
CA GLU A 166 21.86 -1.39 -13.74
C GLU A 166 21.39 0.07 -13.63
N GLN A 167 21.12 0.50 -12.40
CA GLN A 167 20.73 1.86 -12.09
C GLN A 167 21.58 2.37 -10.94
N SER A 168 22.32 3.45 -11.17
CA SER A 168 22.99 4.17 -10.08
C SER A 168 21.96 4.96 -9.28
N LEU A 169 22.09 4.91 -7.95
CA LEU A 169 21.22 5.62 -7.02
C LEU A 169 21.95 6.84 -6.45
N PRO A 170 21.24 7.92 -6.07
CA PRO A 170 21.85 9.06 -5.41
C PRO A 170 22.56 8.67 -4.11
N ASP A 171 23.78 9.16 -3.91
CA ASP A 171 24.48 9.03 -2.63
C ASP A 171 24.01 10.12 -1.68
N THR A 172 23.09 9.77 -0.78
CA THR A 172 22.45 10.72 0.13
C THR A 172 23.26 11.01 1.39
N LYS A 173 24.25 10.16 1.71
CA LYS A 173 25.19 10.30 2.84
C LYS A 173 24.57 10.55 4.22
N ASP A 174 23.30 10.22 4.41
CA ASP A 174 22.54 10.53 5.63
C ASP A 174 21.98 9.31 6.34
N HIS A 175 22.20 8.09 5.80
CA HIS A 175 21.64 6.85 6.30
C HIS A 175 20.10 6.89 6.47
N GLN A 176 19.41 7.83 5.82
CA GLN A 176 17.96 7.86 5.75
C GLN A 176 17.45 6.95 4.63
N ARG A 177 16.21 6.50 4.75
CA ARG A 177 15.51 5.86 3.62
C ARG A 177 15.07 6.94 2.63
N HIS A 178 15.38 6.73 1.36
CA HIS A 178 15.00 7.61 0.26
C HIS A 178 14.22 6.83 -0.79
N THR A 179 13.55 7.56 -1.68
CA THR A 179 12.80 6.97 -2.79
C THR A 179 13.14 7.65 -4.10
N THR A 180 13.04 6.91 -5.19
CA THR A 180 13.25 7.39 -6.56
C THR A 180 12.43 6.57 -7.54
N GLU A 181 12.27 7.05 -8.77
CA GLU A 181 11.70 6.29 -9.86
C GLU A 181 12.79 5.80 -10.81
N ILE A 182 12.67 4.56 -11.29
CA ILE A 182 13.59 3.93 -12.24
C ILE A 182 12.82 3.65 -13.52
N LYS A 183 13.36 4.10 -14.65
CA LYS A 183 12.77 3.85 -15.97
C LYS A 183 13.00 2.40 -16.39
N ILE A 184 11.94 1.74 -16.80
CA ILE A 184 11.94 0.45 -17.48
C ILE A 184 11.55 0.69 -18.94
N ASP A 185 12.41 0.33 -19.90
CA ASP A 185 12.01 0.54 -21.31
C ASP A 185 10.87 -0.38 -21.72
N ALA A 186 10.20 0.04 -22.78
CA ALA A 186 9.07 -0.64 -23.41
C ALA A 186 9.28 -2.16 -23.56
N LEU A 187 8.21 -2.89 -23.27
CA LEU A 187 8.15 -4.34 -23.40
C LEU A 187 7.03 -4.73 -24.36
N PRO A 188 7.17 -5.85 -25.08
CA PRO A 188 6.07 -6.43 -25.83
C PRO A 188 5.05 -7.06 -24.87
N VAL A 189 3.86 -7.35 -25.38
CA VAL A 189 2.83 -8.10 -24.65
C VAL A 189 3.44 -9.34 -24.00
N GLY A 190 3.09 -9.59 -22.74
CA GLY A 190 3.49 -10.80 -22.05
C GLY A 190 3.48 -10.67 -20.54
N GLN A 191 4.04 -11.69 -19.90
CA GLN A 191 4.20 -11.78 -18.45
C GLN A 191 5.68 -11.82 -18.09
N TYR A 192 6.07 -11.03 -17.10
CA TYR A 192 7.47 -10.83 -16.75
C TYR A 192 7.70 -10.89 -15.24
N ALA A 193 8.94 -11.20 -14.86
CA ALA A 193 9.47 -10.98 -13.53
C ALA A 193 10.62 -9.98 -13.63
N LEU A 194 10.55 -8.88 -12.87
CA LEU A 194 11.65 -7.94 -12.67
C LEU A 194 12.31 -8.29 -11.34
N ILE A 195 13.54 -8.79 -11.42
CA ILE A 195 14.34 -9.19 -10.26
C ILE A 195 15.37 -8.10 -10.02
N ALA A 196 15.51 -7.63 -8.79
CA ALA A 196 16.43 -6.59 -8.40
C ALA A 196 17.37 -7.08 -7.28
N SER A 197 18.61 -6.60 -7.30
CA SER A 197 19.64 -6.93 -6.32
C SER A 197 20.55 -5.73 -6.03
N THR A 198 21.18 -5.73 -4.86
CA THR A 198 22.22 -4.75 -4.51
C THR A 198 23.62 -5.17 -4.98
N THR A 199 23.76 -6.38 -5.54
CA THR A 199 25.02 -6.92 -6.04
C THR A 199 24.85 -7.45 -7.48
N PRO A 200 25.91 -7.43 -8.30
CA PRO A 200 25.81 -7.87 -9.70
C PRO A 200 25.59 -9.38 -9.84
N GLY A 201 26.01 -10.17 -8.84
CA GLY A 201 25.92 -11.63 -8.87
C GLY A 201 24.57 -12.21 -8.43
N PHE A 202 23.69 -11.40 -7.82
CA PHE A 202 22.45 -11.86 -7.21
C PHE A 202 22.69 -12.97 -6.16
N GLU A 203 23.75 -12.83 -5.37
CA GLU A 203 24.10 -13.73 -4.29
C GLU A 203 22.96 -13.82 -3.27
N LEU A 204 22.80 -14.98 -2.62
CA LEU A 204 21.70 -15.21 -1.67
C LEU A 204 22.06 -14.83 -0.22
N ASP A 205 23.36 -14.75 0.09
CA ASP A 205 23.83 -14.45 1.45
C ASP A 205 23.92 -12.93 1.67
N LYS A 206 23.28 -12.44 2.74
CA LYS A 206 23.34 -11.03 3.19
C LYS A 206 23.13 -9.99 2.08
N ASN A 207 22.28 -10.32 1.11
CA ASN A 207 22.02 -9.48 -0.05
C ASN A 207 20.52 -9.26 -0.17
N PRO A 208 20.04 -8.00 -0.06
CA PRO A 208 18.67 -7.68 -0.37
C PRO A 208 18.35 -8.05 -1.82
N LEU A 209 17.29 -8.83 -1.99
CA LEU A 209 16.73 -9.22 -3.29
C LEU A 209 15.25 -8.85 -3.31
N ALA A 210 14.78 -8.35 -4.45
CA ALA A 210 13.38 -8.09 -4.69
C ALA A 210 12.95 -8.73 -6.02
N VAL A 211 11.69 -9.17 -6.11
CA VAL A 211 11.10 -9.61 -7.36
C VAL A 211 9.68 -9.07 -7.46
N HIS A 212 9.37 -8.49 -8.62
CA HIS A 212 8.02 -8.04 -8.94
C HIS A 212 7.53 -8.76 -10.20
N TYR A 213 6.37 -9.40 -10.12
CA TYR A 213 5.72 -10.04 -11.27
C TYR A 213 4.74 -9.05 -11.90
N LEU A 214 4.89 -8.81 -13.20
CA LEU A 214 4.07 -7.86 -13.94
C LEU A 214 3.55 -8.45 -15.25
N TYR A 215 2.49 -7.84 -15.77
CA TYR A 215 1.96 -8.06 -17.09
C TYR A 215 2.18 -6.83 -17.96
N VAL A 216 2.32 -7.06 -19.26
CA VAL A 216 2.32 -6.01 -20.28
C VAL A 216 1.17 -6.35 -21.22
N SER A 217 0.11 -5.55 -21.17
CA SER A 217 -1.13 -5.81 -21.91
C SER A 217 -1.95 -4.53 -22.08
N GLY A 218 -2.48 -4.34 -23.30
CA GLY A 218 -3.45 -3.31 -23.61
C GLY A 218 -4.86 -3.69 -23.16
N ILE A 219 -5.07 -4.90 -22.63
CA ILE A 219 -6.37 -5.34 -22.13
C ILE A 219 -6.61 -4.77 -20.73
N ALA A 220 -7.76 -4.15 -20.54
CA ALA A 220 -8.39 -3.89 -19.25
C ALA A 220 -9.76 -4.55 -19.19
N TRP A 221 -10.27 -4.76 -17.99
CA TRP A 221 -11.65 -5.16 -17.80
C TRP A 221 -12.22 -4.52 -16.54
N ILE A 222 -13.53 -4.29 -16.56
CA ILE A 222 -14.31 -3.83 -15.43
C ILE A 222 -15.56 -4.70 -15.32
N ASN A 223 -16.12 -4.80 -14.11
CA ASN A 223 -17.32 -5.58 -13.91
C ASN A 223 -18.28 -4.93 -12.90
N LYS A 224 -19.54 -5.28 -13.05
CA LYS A 224 -20.60 -4.96 -12.09
C LYS A 224 -21.50 -6.18 -11.98
N ARG A 225 -21.35 -6.95 -10.89
CA ARG A 225 -22.00 -8.25 -10.72
C ARG A 225 -21.57 -9.21 -11.85
N SER A 226 -22.51 -9.78 -12.59
CA SER A 226 -22.26 -10.69 -13.71
C SER A 226 -21.95 -9.96 -15.03
N ASP A 227 -22.17 -8.65 -15.09
CA ASP A 227 -21.88 -7.85 -16.28
C ASP A 227 -20.42 -7.43 -16.31
N HIS A 228 -19.75 -7.71 -17.41
CA HIS A 228 -18.34 -7.44 -17.61
C HIS A 228 -18.11 -6.69 -18.92
N PHE A 229 -17.09 -5.84 -18.94
CA PHE A 229 -16.65 -5.13 -20.13
C PHE A 229 -15.15 -5.30 -20.28
N VAL A 230 -14.71 -5.73 -21.46
CA VAL A 230 -13.30 -5.77 -21.86
C VAL A 230 -13.01 -4.53 -22.68
N LEU A 231 -12.00 -3.78 -22.26
CA LEU A 231 -11.68 -2.45 -22.75
C LEU A 231 -10.21 -2.36 -23.13
N ASP A 232 -9.90 -1.43 -24.03
CA ASP A 232 -8.55 -0.94 -24.24
C ASP A 232 -8.12 -0.15 -23.01
N ARG A 233 -6.99 -0.55 -22.41
CA ARG A 233 -6.47 0.02 -21.16
C ARG A 233 -6.05 1.48 -21.30
N GLU A 234 -5.63 1.90 -22.49
CA GLU A 234 -5.12 3.25 -22.72
C GLU A 234 -6.25 4.25 -22.92
N ASN A 235 -7.24 3.90 -23.74
CA ASN A 235 -8.27 4.84 -24.16
C ASN A 235 -9.69 4.49 -23.67
N GLY A 236 -9.88 3.33 -23.04
CA GLY A 236 -11.17 2.89 -22.50
C GLY A 236 -12.18 2.41 -23.54
N SER A 237 -11.80 2.31 -24.82
CA SER A 237 -12.69 1.84 -25.89
C SER A 237 -13.00 0.36 -25.73
N PRO A 238 -14.21 -0.09 -26.13
CA PRO A 238 -14.57 -1.51 -26.04
C PRO A 238 -13.73 -2.39 -26.97
N ILE A 239 -13.29 -3.56 -26.46
CA ILE A 239 -12.63 -4.59 -27.27
C ILE A 239 -13.66 -5.65 -27.66
N ALA A 240 -14.13 -5.58 -28.89
CA ALA A 240 -15.04 -6.57 -29.47
C ALA A 240 -14.29 -7.84 -29.90
N GLY A 241 -14.96 -9.00 -29.81
CA GLY A 241 -14.42 -10.28 -30.27
C GLY A 241 -13.31 -10.88 -29.39
N ALA A 242 -13.05 -10.32 -28.22
CA ALA A 242 -12.12 -10.90 -27.26
C ALA A 242 -12.70 -12.21 -26.71
N THR A 243 -11.88 -13.26 -26.66
CA THR A 243 -12.24 -14.51 -26.01
C THR A 243 -11.98 -14.40 -24.52
N VAL A 244 -12.98 -14.72 -23.70
CA VAL A 244 -12.85 -14.78 -22.25
C VAL A 244 -13.08 -16.20 -21.77
N GLN A 245 -12.05 -16.78 -21.15
CA GLN A 245 -12.13 -18.05 -20.43
C GLN A 245 -12.19 -17.76 -18.93
N SER A 246 -13.28 -18.18 -18.28
CA SER A 246 -13.38 -18.12 -16.82
C SER A 246 -12.69 -19.33 -16.17
N TRP A 247 -12.08 -19.12 -15.02
CA TRP A 247 -11.42 -20.15 -14.22
C TRP A 247 -11.93 -20.07 -12.79
N PHE A 248 -12.52 -21.15 -12.29
CA PHE A 248 -13.10 -21.20 -10.95
C PHE A 248 -12.20 -21.97 -10.00
N THR A 249 -11.99 -21.43 -8.80
CA THR A 249 -11.28 -22.14 -7.74
C THR A 249 -12.24 -23.09 -7.02
N ARG A 250 -11.96 -24.39 -7.11
CA ARG A 250 -12.71 -25.45 -6.40
C ARG A 250 -11.79 -26.19 -5.44
N TYR A 251 -12.31 -26.54 -4.27
CA TYR A 251 -11.58 -27.37 -3.33
C TYR A 251 -11.68 -28.83 -3.75
N ASP A 252 -10.55 -29.43 -4.13
CA ASP A 252 -10.41 -30.85 -4.34
C ASP A 252 -10.26 -31.52 -2.97
N TYR A 253 -11.34 -32.16 -2.51
CA TYR A 253 -11.38 -32.84 -1.22
C TYR A 253 -10.50 -34.10 -1.16
N THR A 254 -10.22 -34.73 -2.30
CA THR A 254 -9.37 -35.92 -2.37
C THR A 254 -7.91 -35.54 -2.12
N ASN A 255 -7.44 -34.49 -2.78
CA ASN A 255 -6.06 -34.01 -2.64
C ASN A 255 -5.90 -32.89 -1.59
N ARG A 256 -7.00 -32.52 -0.91
CA ARG A 256 -7.09 -31.44 0.09
C ARG A 256 -6.44 -30.14 -0.40
N LYS A 257 -6.68 -29.77 -1.65
CA LYS A 257 -6.08 -28.59 -2.28
C LYS A 257 -7.07 -27.84 -3.15
N ASN A 258 -6.88 -26.54 -3.30
CA ASN A 258 -7.61 -25.76 -4.29
C ASN A 258 -7.10 -26.11 -5.69
N THR A 259 -8.01 -26.32 -6.63
CA THR A 259 -7.72 -26.55 -8.05
C THR A 259 -8.51 -25.56 -8.90
N GLU A 260 -7.89 -25.07 -9.96
CA GLU A 260 -8.56 -24.21 -10.94
C GLU A 260 -9.26 -25.09 -11.98
N THR A 261 -10.56 -24.90 -12.16
CA THR A 261 -11.36 -25.59 -13.17
C THR A 261 -11.88 -24.60 -14.20
N LYS A 262 -11.89 -25.01 -15.47
CA LYS A 262 -12.42 -24.17 -16.56
C LYS A 262 -13.93 -23.99 -16.40
N GLY A 263 -14.34 -22.73 -16.47
CA GLY A 263 -15.73 -22.32 -16.59
C GLY A 263 -16.18 -22.10 -18.04
N PRO A 264 -17.31 -21.40 -18.24
CA PRO A 264 -17.74 -20.96 -19.56
C PRO A 264 -16.67 -20.16 -20.29
N ARG A 265 -16.62 -20.37 -21.60
CA ARG A 265 -15.85 -19.56 -22.56
C ARG A 265 -16.83 -18.72 -23.36
N VAL A 266 -16.62 -17.41 -23.38
CA VAL A 266 -17.49 -16.44 -24.06
C VAL A 266 -16.67 -15.54 -24.97
N VAL A 267 -17.35 -14.84 -25.86
CA VAL A 267 -16.77 -13.84 -26.76
C VAL A 267 -17.46 -12.51 -26.51
N THR A 268 -16.69 -11.43 -26.42
CA THR A 268 -17.26 -10.09 -26.20
C THR A 268 -18.02 -9.59 -27.41
N ASP A 269 -19.13 -8.90 -27.15
CA ASP A 269 -19.91 -8.25 -28.20
C ASP A 269 -19.22 -6.95 -28.71
N LYS A 270 -19.90 -6.22 -29.60
CA LYS A 270 -19.39 -4.95 -30.17
C LYS A 270 -19.08 -3.86 -29.14
N ASN A 271 -19.67 -3.94 -27.94
CA ASN A 271 -19.45 -3.03 -26.83
C ASN A 271 -18.42 -3.57 -25.83
N GLY A 272 -17.67 -4.62 -26.21
CA GLY A 272 -16.74 -5.29 -25.31
C GLY A 272 -17.44 -6.03 -24.17
N PHE A 273 -18.76 -6.17 -24.24
CA PHE A 273 -19.56 -6.70 -23.16
C PHE A 273 -19.62 -8.22 -23.21
N PHE A 274 -19.61 -8.84 -22.04
CA PHE A 274 -20.05 -10.21 -21.84
C PHE A 274 -20.70 -10.35 -20.47
N ASN A 275 -21.56 -11.34 -20.33
CA ASN A 275 -22.15 -11.70 -19.05
C ASN A 275 -21.56 -13.03 -18.57
N LEU A 276 -21.22 -13.09 -17.29
CA LEU A 276 -20.77 -14.30 -16.59
C LEU A 276 -21.55 -14.42 -15.29
N GLU A 277 -22.63 -15.20 -15.33
CA GLU A 277 -23.45 -15.46 -14.16
C GLU A 277 -22.66 -16.15 -13.04
N PRO A 278 -22.95 -15.86 -11.76
CA PRO A 278 -22.30 -16.52 -10.64
C PRO A 278 -22.54 -18.02 -10.71
N VAL A 279 -21.49 -18.82 -10.49
CA VAL A 279 -21.66 -20.26 -10.27
C VAL A 279 -22.43 -20.45 -8.96
N LYS A 280 -23.26 -21.51 -8.89
CA LYS A 280 -24.15 -21.83 -7.76
C LYS A 280 -23.46 -21.64 -6.38
N PRO A 281 -24.22 -21.32 -5.32
CA PRO A 281 -23.69 -20.89 -4.01
C PRO A 281 -22.61 -21.79 -3.36
N ASN A 282 -22.58 -23.08 -3.69
CA ASN A 282 -21.65 -24.05 -3.09
C ASN A 282 -20.38 -24.28 -3.91
N ASP A 283 -20.22 -23.66 -5.09
CA ASP A 283 -19.25 -24.12 -6.10
C ASP A 283 -18.08 -23.16 -6.38
N SER A 284 -18.04 -21.94 -5.83
CA SER A 284 -16.91 -21.04 -6.08
C SER A 284 -16.70 -20.01 -4.97
N ARG A 285 -15.47 -19.98 -4.43
CA ARG A 285 -14.97 -18.91 -3.55
C ARG A 285 -14.41 -17.72 -4.34
N GLY A 286 -14.47 -17.74 -5.67
CA GLY A 286 -13.91 -16.73 -6.57
C GLY A 286 -13.54 -17.31 -7.93
N TYR A 287 -13.34 -16.43 -8.91
CA TYR A 287 -12.95 -16.79 -10.27
C TYR A 287 -11.86 -15.86 -10.81
N LYS A 288 -11.17 -16.31 -11.85
CA LYS A 288 -10.22 -15.52 -12.63
C LYS A 288 -10.68 -15.47 -14.07
N LEU A 289 -10.20 -14.46 -14.79
CA LEU A 289 -10.45 -14.29 -16.22
C LEU A 289 -9.13 -14.40 -16.98
N GLU A 290 -9.13 -15.28 -17.97
CA GLU A 290 -8.12 -15.32 -19.02
C GLU A 290 -8.74 -14.69 -20.27
N ILE A 291 -8.21 -13.54 -20.68
CA ILE A 291 -8.72 -12.77 -21.81
C ILE A 291 -7.69 -12.82 -22.93
N ASN A 292 -8.13 -13.24 -24.11
CA ASN A 292 -7.31 -13.36 -25.31
C ASN A 292 -7.90 -12.52 -26.44
N THR A 293 -7.04 -11.78 -27.14
CA THR A 293 -7.32 -11.14 -28.43
C THR A 293 -6.39 -11.75 -29.49
N ALA A 294 -6.39 -11.21 -30.71
CA ALA A 294 -5.50 -11.69 -31.77
C ALA A 294 -4.01 -11.50 -31.43
N ASN A 295 -3.65 -10.44 -30.69
CA ASN A 295 -2.26 -10.03 -30.45
C ASN A 295 -1.94 -9.80 -28.96
N ASP A 296 -2.89 -10.08 -28.06
CA ASP A 296 -2.76 -9.78 -26.62
C ASP A 296 -3.38 -10.89 -25.76
N GLN A 297 -2.79 -11.14 -24.60
CA GLN A 297 -3.28 -12.08 -23.60
C GLN A 297 -3.06 -11.51 -22.20
N LEU A 298 -4.13 -11.49 -21.40
CA LEU A 298 -4.09 -11.12 -19.99
C LEU A 298 -4.73 -12.21 -19.13
N PHE A 299 -3.94 -12.79 -18.24
CA PHE A 299 -4.42 -13.75 -17.24
C PHE A 299 -3.79 -13.43 -15.88
N MET A 300 -4.52 -12.65 -15.08
CA MET A 300 -4.07 -12.24 -13.75
C MET A 300 -4.43 -13.26 -12.68
N ASP A 301 -3.70 -13.24 -11.57
CA ASP A 301 -3.98 -14.10 -10.40
C ASP A 301 -4.99 -13.49 -9.43
N ASP A 302 -5.41 -12.24 -9.68
CA ASP A 302 -6.39 -11.55 -8.86
C ASP A 302 -7.74 -12.28 -8.92
N LEU A 303 -8.19 -12.75 -7.75
CA LEU A 303 -9.47 -13.43 -7.60
C LEU A 303 -10.60 -12.41 -7.61
N LEU A 304 -11.53 -12.60 -8.54
CA LEU A 304 -12.82 -11.94 -8.54
C LEU A 304 -13.78 -12.68 -7.62
N TYR A 305 -14.39 -11.94 -6.71
CA TYR A 305 -15.44 -12.46 -5.85
C TYR A 305 -16.80 -12.07 -6.44
N SER A 306 -17.57 -13.08 -6.85
CA SER A 306 -19.00 -12.91 -7.11
C SER A 306 -19.76 -13.38 -5.88
N TYR A 307 -20.18 -12.44 -5.03
CA TYR A 307 -21.08 -12.77 -3.93
C TYR A 307 -22.47 -13.01 -4.50
N TYR A 308 -22.92 -14.27 -4.43
CA TYR A 308 -24.33 -14.60 -4.61
C TYR A 308 -25.12 -14.02 -3.44
N ARG A 309 -25.61 -12.79 -3.59
CA ARG A 309 -26.61 -12.25 -2.65
C ARG A 309 -27.97 -12.79 -3.08
N ASN A 310 -28.61 -13.55 -2.18
CA ASN A 310 -30.06 -13.69 -2.20
C ASN A 310 -30.63 -12.28 -2.00
N VAL A 311 -30.85 -11.56 -3.11
CA VAL A 311 -31.66 -10.36 -3.08
C VAL A 311 -33.08 -10.87 -2.90
N GLU A 312 -33.51 -10.98 -1.65
CA GLU A 312 -34.93 -11.06 -1.35
C GLU A 312 -35.62 -9.98 -2.19
N ASN A 313 -36.64 -10.36 -2.97
CA ASN A 313 -37.30 -9.54 -3.98
C ASN A 313 -38.10 -8.36 -3.37
N LYS A 314 -37.60 -7.69 -2.34
CA LYS A 314 -38.10 -6.38 -1.94
C LYS A 314 -37.56 -5.35 -2.91
N ILE A 315 -38.46 -4.81 -3.72
CA ILE A 315 -38.20 -3.59 -4.48
C ILE A 315 -38.04 -2.49 -3.44
N GLU A 316 -36.80 -2.10 -3.18
CA GLU A 316 -36.47 -0.95 -2.35
C GLU A 316 -35.85 0.11 -3.25
N ASN A 317 -36.44 1.30 -3.23
CA ASN A 317 -35.82 2.50 -3.76
C ASN A 317 -34.94 3.05 -2.63
N ILE A 318 -33.63 2.85 -2.75
CA ILE A 318 -32.68 3.34 -1.74
C ILE A 318 -32.29 4.75 -2.14
N ALA A 319 -32.73 5.74 -1.34
CA ALA A 319 -32.24 7.10 -1.46
C ALA A 319 -30.81 7.19 -0.90
N SER A 320 -29.94 7.89 -1.61
CA SER A 320 -28.57 8.16 -1.19
C SER A 320 -28.25 9.62 -1.44
N SER A 321 -27.66 10.26 -0.42
CA SER A 321 -27.22 11.65 -0.46
C SER A 321 -25.69 11.67 -0.61
N PHE A 322 -25.22 12.33 -1.66
CA PHE A 322 -23.80 12.58 -1.90
C PHE A 322 -23.47 14.02 -1.52
N LEU A 323 -22.55 14.19 -0.57
CA LEU A 323 -22.11 15.50 -0.09
C LEU A 323 -20.72 15.82 -0.63
N PHE A 324 -20.58 17.05 -1.11
CA PHE A 324 -19.36 17.61 -1.66
C PHE A 324 -19.04 18.91 -0.94
N LEU A 325 -17.78 19.07 -0.57
CA LEU A 325 -17.24 20.31 -0.03
C LEU A 325 -16.43 21.02 -1.11
N ASP A 326 -16.25 22.34 -1.00
CA ASP A 326 -15.39 23.07 -1.93
C ASP A 326 -13.89 22.73 -1.74
N ARG A 327 -13.51 22.26 -0.54
CA ARG A 327 -12.12 21.94 -0.19
C ARG A 327 -12.05 20.72 0.74
N SER A 328 -10.89 20.07 0.75
CA SER A 328 -10.62 18.93 1.65
C SER A 328 -10.14 19.37 3.05
N ILE A 329 -9.75 20.63 3.26
CA ILE A 329 -9.23 21.14 4.54
C ILE A 329 -9.65 22.59 4.78
N TYR A 330 -10.06 22.89 6.02
CA TYR A 330 -10.45 24.23 6.48
C TYR A 330 -9.75 24.57 7.80
N ARG A 331 -9.56 25.87 8.04
CA ARG A 331 -9.00 26.43 9.28
C ARG A 331 -10.13 26.98 10.18
N PRO A 332 -9.91 27.10 11.50
CA PRO A 332 -10.87 27.73 12.41
C PRO A 332 -11.34 29.10 11.91
N GLY A 333 -12.63 29.40 12.07
CA GLY A 333 -13.26 30.63 11.60
C GLY A 333 -13.62 30.66 10.10
N GLN A 334 -13.20 29.68 9.29
CA GLN A 334 -13.56 29.64 7.87
C GLN A 334 -15.01 29.21 7.65
N THR A 335 -15.60 29.68 6.55
CA THR A 335 -16.89 29.20 6.06
C THR A 335 -16.69 27.94 5.20
N VAL A 336 -17.37 26.86 5.57
CA VAL A 336 -17.45 25.62 4.79
C VAL A 336 -18.67 25.71 3.89
N PHE A 337 -18.46 25.64 2.58
CA PHE A 337 -19.55 25.53 1.60
C PHE A 337 -19.75 24.07 1.23
N PHE A 338 -21.00 23.65 1.11
CA PHE A 338 -21.33 22.30 0.70
C PHE A 338 -22.42 22.25 -0.36
N LYS A 339 -22.37 21.20 -1.17
CA LYS A 339 -23.42 20.81 -2.12
C LYS A 339 -23.81 19.35 -1.89
N GLY A 340 -25.11 19.10 -1.85
CA GLY A 340 -25.68 17.77 -1.78
C GLY A 340 -26.42 17.40 -3.06
N ILE A 341 -26.35 16.13 -3.44
CA ILE A 341 -27.15 15.53 -4.52
C ILE A 341 -27.83 14.29 -3.96
N VAL A 342 -29.15 14.21 -4.10
CA VAL A 342 -29.94 13.06 -3.64
C VAL A 342 -30.42 12.28 -4.87
N VAL A 343 -30.07 11.01 -4.89
CA VAL A 343 -30.52 10.06 -5.92
C VAL A 343 -31.19 8.87 -5.27
N SER A 344 -32.27 8.40 -5.88
CA SER A 344 -32.94 7.16 -5.54
C SER A 344 -32.51 6.09 -6.52
N ARG A 345 -31.96 4.99 -6.00
CA ARG A 345 -31.54 3.85 -6.80
C ARG A 345 -32.52 2.71 -6.64
N ASN A 346 -33.06 2.26 -7.76
CA ASN A 346 -33.85 1.04 -7.80
C ASN A 346 -32.91 -0.18 -7.65
N THR A 347 -33.07 -0.96 -6.60
CA THR A 347 -32.18 -2.10 -6.30
C THR A 347 -32.28 -3.24 -7.32
N LYS A 348 -33.40 -3.33 -8.05
CA LYS A 348 -33.65 -4.37 -9.06
C LYS A 348 -33.09 -4.00 -10.43
N THR A 349 -33.41 -2.81 -10.94
CA THR A 349 -32.96 -2.38 -12.28
C THR A 349 -31.59 -1.72 -12.24
N GLY A 350 -31.14 -1.26 -11.06
CA GLY A 350 -29.91 -0.51 -10.90
C GLY A 350 -29.98 0.93 -11.44
N VAL A 351 -31.13 1.37 -11.95
CA VAL A 351 -31.35 2.72 -12.47
C VAL A 351 -31.44 3.70 -11.31
N SER A 352 -30.73 4.82 -11.45
CA SER A 352 -30.77 5.94 -10.52
C SER A 352 -31.65 7.05 -11.07
N THR A 353 -32.44 7.67 -10.19
CA THR A 353 -33.32 8.80 -10.49
C THR A 353 -33.06 9.92 -9.49
N ILE A 354 -33.22 11.18 -9.91
CA ILE A 354 -33.12 12.33 -9.00
C ILE A 354 -34.33 12.37 -8.06
N VAL A 355 -34.15 12.96 -6.87
CA VAL A 355 -35.22 13.08 -5.86
C VAL A 355 -35.46 14.56 -5.52
N PRO A 356 -36.35 15.27 -6.24
CA PRO A 356 -36.72 16.66 -5.92
C PRO A 356 -37.58 16.78 -4.66
N GLY A 357 -37.52 17.94 -3.98
CA GLY A 357 -38.37 18.27 -2.83
C GLY A 357 -38.11 17.44 -1.57
N SER A 358 -37.02 16.69 -1.51
CA SER A 358 -36.65 15.89 -0.35
C SER A 358 -35.98 16.78 0.70
N SER A 359 -36.55 16.82 1.90
CA SER A 359 -35.98 17.53 3.04
C SER A 359 -34.96 16.67 3.78
N SER A 360 -33.88 17.29 4.24
CA SER A 360 -32.80 16.67 5.00
C SER A 360 -32.21 17.67 5.98
N THR A 361 -31.55 17.17 7.02
CA THR A 361 -30.82 18.00 7.98
C THR A 361 -29.34 17.69 7.83
N ILE A 362 -28.54 18.73 7.59
CA ILE A 362 -27.08 18.63 7.59
C ILE A 362 -26.58 19.07 8.95
N GLU A 363 -25.71 18.28 9.56
CA GLU A 363 -25.20 18.51 10.91
C GLU A 363 -23.67 18.66 10.88
N LEU A 364 -23.18 19.68 11.57
CA LEU A 364 -21.76 19.91 11.78
C LEU A 364 -21.37 19.38 13.16
N TYR A 365 -20.40 18.46 13.20
CA TYR A 365 -19.87 17.88 14.43
C TYR A 365 -18.44 18.34 14.70
N GLY A 366 -18.10 18.51 15.96
CA GLY A 366 -16.75 18.78 16.43
C GLY A 366 -15.89 17.52 16.51
N ALA A 367 -14.60 17.71 16.78
CA ALA A 367 -13.64 16.60 16.85
C ALA A 367 -13.96 15.60 17.98
N ASN A 368 -14.66 16.03 19.04
CA ASN A 368 -15.07 15.18 20.16
C ASN A 368 -16.48 14.58 19.97
N GLY A 369 -17.09 14.75 18.78
CA GLY A 369 -18.40 14.17 18.44
C GLY A 369 -19.61 14.97 18.93
N GLU A 370 -19.40 16.19 19.44
CA GLU A 370 -20.46 17.12 19.81
C GLU A 370 -21.06 17.82 18.59
N LYS A 371 -22.38 18.04 18.60
CA LYS A 371 -23.07 18.78 17.54
C LYS A 371 -22.81 20.28 17.69
N ILE A 372 -22.14 20.89 16.73
CA ILE A 372 -21.82 22.32 16.68
C ILE A 372 -22.96 23.13 16.05
N SER A 373 -23.55 22.63 14.96
CA SER A 373 -24.61 23.34 14.22
C SER A 373 -25.44 22.37 13.37
N SER A 374 -26.61 22.81 12.91
CA SER A 374 -27.40 22.11 11.89
C SER A 374 -28.13 23.05 10.96
N LEU A 375 -28.33 22.59 9.72
CA LEU A 375 -29.06 23.31 8.69
C LEU A 375 -30.08 22.38 8.02
N GLU A 376 -31.34 22.78 8.02
CA GLU A 376 -32.37 22.11 7.20
C GLU A 376 -32.25 22.55 5.75
N VAL A 377 -32.31 21.58 4.84
CA VAL A 377 -32.18 21.77 3.40
C VAL A 377 -33.22 20.95 2.66
N SER A 378 -33.64 21.43 1.49
CA SER A 378 -34.54 20.68 0.60
C SER A 378 -33.95 20.65 -0.81
N THR A 379 -34.08 19.52 -1.50
CA THR A 379 -33.60 19.39 -2.88
C THR A 379 -34.45 20.20 -3.86
N ASN A 380 -33.78 20.85 -4.80
CA ASN A 380 -34.40 21.53 -5.94
C ASN A 380 -34.90 20.55 -7.01
N GLU A 381 -35.43 21.07 -8.11
CA GLU A 381 -35.95 20.30 -9.25
C GLU A 381 -34.92 19.34 -9.89
N TYR A 382 -33.62 19.58 -9.66
CA TYR A 382 -32.52 18.73 -10.13
C TYR A 382 -32.04 17.73 -9.07
N GLY A 383 -32.75 17.60 -7.95
CA GLY A 383 -32.38 16.69 -6.86
C GLY A 383 -31.16 17.14 -6.05
N SER A 384 -30.84 18.45 -6.03
CA SER A 384 -29.66 18.99 -5.34
C SER A 384 -29.99 20.08 -4.33
N PHE A 385 -29.15 20.25 -3.31
CA PHE A 385 -29.22 21.34 -2.35
C PHE A 385 -27.81 21.92 -2.08
N SER A 386 -27.73 23.09 -1.48
CA SER A 386 -26.47 23.71 -1.06
C SER A 386 -26.66 24.49 0.23
N GLY A 387 -25.58 24.65 0.98
CA GLY A 387 -25.59 25.43 2.22
C GLY A 387 -24.18 25.76 2.68
N GLN A 388 -24.10 26.38 3.85
CA GLN A 388 -22.82 26.75 4.45
C GLN A 388 -22.86 26.64 5.97
N PHE A 389 -21.69 26.41 6.55
CA PHE A 389 -21.43 26.55 7.99
C PHE A 389 -20.26 27.49 8.23
N VAL A 390 -20.31 28.25 9.32
CA VAL A 390 -19.14 29.01 9.79
C VAL A 390 -18.49 28.21 10.90
N LEU A 391 -17.22 27.84 10.73
CA LEU A 391 -16.48 27.10 11.74
C LEU A 391 -16.21 27.99 12.95
N PRO A 392 -16.30 27.48 14.19
CA PRO A 392 -15.93 28.23 15.38
C PRO A 392 -14.48 28.73 15.30
N ALA A 393 -14.24 29.96 15.74
CA ALA A 393 -12.91 30.59 15.70
C ALA A 393 -11.96 30.11 16.81
N GLY A 394 -12.35 29.15 17.67
CA GLY A 394 -11.53 28.78 18.83
C GLY A 394 -12.06 27.66 19.71
N VAL A 395 -12.52 26.54 19.12
CA VAL A 395 -12.77 25.31 19.89
C VAL A 395 -11.98 24.19 19.23
N MET A 396 -10.89 23.77 19.89
CA MET A 396 -10.17 22.53 19.65
C MET A 396 -10.52 21.57 20.78
#